data_AF-A0A5K1F376-F1
#
_entry.id   AF-A0A5K1F376-F1
#
_cell.length_a   1.000
_cell.length_b   1.000
_cell.length_c   1.000
_cell.angle_alpha   90.00
_cell.angle_beta   90.00
_cell.angle_gamma   90.00
#
_symmetry.space_group_name_H-M   'P 1'
#
loop_
_entity.id
_entity.type
_entity.pdbx_description
1 polymer ?
#
loop_
_entity_poly.entity_id
_entity_poly.type
_entity_poly.pdbx_seq_one_letter_code
_entity_poly.pdbx_strand_id
1 'polypeptide(L)' 'VIADPLLLSKQRSLIIDAARALDKAKMMRFDEKSGNFYCTELGRIASHFYIRYSSVETYNEMLRRHMNDSE' A
#
# COMPACT_ATOMS: atom_id res chain seq x y z
N VAL A 1 -5.61 -24.70 21.92
CA VAL A 1 -5.00 -23.82 20.90
C VAL A 1 -4.86 -24.64 19.64
N ILE A 2 -5.59 -24.31 18.57
CA ILE A 2 -5.35 -24.95 17.27
C ILE A 2 -3.97 -24.46 16.84
N ALA A 3 -2.98 -25.36 16.82
CA ALA A 3 -1.63 -25.00 16.42
C ALA A 3 -1.66 -24.60 14.93
N ASP A 4 -0.99 -23.49 14.58
CA ASP A 4 -0.72 -23.06 13.21
C ASP A 4 0.76 -23.31 12.88
N PRO A 5 1.21 -24.59 12.77
CA PRO A 5 2.62 -24.92 12.60
C PRO A 5 3.19 -24.41 11.27
N LEU A 6 2.33 -24.18 10.28
CA LEU A 6 2.69 -23.65 8.97
C LEU A 6 2.59 -22.12 8.89
N LEU A 7 2.17 -21.46 9.97
CA LEU A 7 2.00 -20.00 10.08
C LEU A 7 1.09 -19.39 9.00
N LEU A 8 0.15 -20.16 8.45
CA LEU A 8 -0.70 -19.70 7.35
C LEU A 8 -1.63 -18.57 7.79
N SER A 9 -2.14 -18.64 9.02
CA SER A 9 -2.99 -17.58 9.59
C SER A 9 -2.16 -16.31 9.81
N LYS A 10 -0.95 -16.45 10.36
CA LYS A 10 -0.05 -15.33 10.60
C LYS A 10 0.39 -14.66 9.29
N GLN A 11 0.76 -15.46 8.29
CA GLN A 11 1.13 -14.96 6.96
C GLN A 11 -0.04 -14.19 6.33
N ARG A 12 -1.26 -14.74 6.38
CA ARG A 12 -2.45 -14.08 5.85
C ARG A 12 -2.73 -12.76 6.55
N SER A 13 -2.58 -12.69 7.88
CA SER A 13 -2.70 -11.44 8.64
C SER A 13 -1.72 -10.38 8.14
N LEU A 14 -0.44 -10.73 8.00
CA LEU A 14 0.59 -9.80 7.55
C LEU A 14 0.32 -9.28 6.13
N ILE A 15 -0.11 -10.16 5.22
CA ILE A 15 -0.47 -9.77 3.85
C ILE A 15 -1.66 -8.80 3.87
N ILE A 16 -2.71 -9.11 4.64
CA ILE A 16 -3.91 -8.26 4.74
C ILE A 16 -3.57 -6.89 5.33
N ASP A 17 -2.77 -6.85 6.39
CA ASP A 17 -2.38 -5.59 7.04
C ASP A 17 -1.55 -4.71 6.09
N ALA A 18 -0.62 -5.31 5.34
CA ALA A 18 0.16 -4.60 4.32
C ALA A 18 -0.72 -4.12 3.15
N ALA A 19 -1.65 -4.95 2.69
CA ALA A 19 -2.56 -4.60 1.59
C ALA A 19 -3.47 -3.42 1.97
N ARG A 20 -4.00 -3.40 3.20
CA ARG A 20 -4.79 -2.28 3.73
C ARG A 20 -3.98 -0.98 3.78
N ALA A 21 -2.73 -1.05 4.22
CA ALA A 21 -1.84 0.12 4.21
C ALA A 21 -1.64 0.64 2.77
N LEU A 22 -1.28 -0.24 1.83
CA LEU A 22 -1.08 0.14 0.42
C LEU A 22 -2.34 0.72 -0.23
N ASP A 23 -3.53 0.22 0.10
CA ASP A 23 -4.80 0.77 -0.39
C ASP A 23 -5.09 2.16 0.18
N LYS A 24 -4.85 2.35 1.49
CA LYS A 24 -4.96 3.68 2.13
C LYS A 24 -4.04 4.71 1.46
N ALA A 25 -2.80 4.33 1.12
CA ALA A 25 -1.86 5.18 0.39
C ALA A 25 -2.09 5.24 -1.12
N LYS A 26 -3.19 4.66 -1.63
CA LYS A 26 -3.59 4.67 -3.05
C LYS A 26 -2.55 4.01 -3.99
N MET A 27 -1.65 3.19 -3.46
CA MET A 27 -0.62 2.46 -4.23
C MET A 27 -1.16 1.17 -4.85
N MET A 28 -2.23 0.61 -4.30
CA MET A 28 -2.93 -0.58 -4.77
C MET A 28 -4.41 -0.42 -4.42
N ARG A 29 -5.32 -1.18 -5.03
CA ARG A 29 -6.66 -1.41 -4.48
C ARG A 29 -6.75 -2.82 -3.94
N PHE A 30 -7.27 -2.96 -2.74
CA PHE A 30 -7.46 -4.25 -2.09
C PHE A 30 -8.96 -4.49 -1.87
N ASP A 31 -9.50 -5.53 -2.51
CA ASP A 31 -10.86 -5.99 -2.24
C ASP A 31 -10.83 -7.02 -1.11
N GLU A 32 -11.19 -6.60 0.11
CA GLU A 32 -11.18 -7.47 1.29
C GLU A 32 -12.11 -8.68 1.17
N LYS A 33 -13.18 -8.59 0.36
CA LYS A 33 -14.14 -9.69 0.22
C LYS A 33 -13.58 -10.81 -0.64
N SER A 34 -12.98 -10.46 -1.78
CA SER A 34 -12.42 -11.44 -2.72
C SER A 34 -10.95 -11.77 -2.43
N GLY A 35 -10.23 -10.90 -1.73
CA GLY A 35 -8.78 -11.00 -1.52
C GLY A 35 -7.95 -10.52 -2.72
N ASN A 36 -8.57 -9.91 -3.73
CA ASN A 36 -7.90 -9.50 -4.96
C ASN A 36 -7.17 -8.16 -4.81
N PHE A 37 -6.06 -8.04 -5.54
CA PHE A 37 -5.24 -6.85 -5.63
C PHE A 37 -5.32 -6.24 -7.03
N TYR A 38 -5.46 -4.92 -7.11
CA TYR A 38 -5.40 -4.19 -8.38
C TYR A 38 -4.34 -3.09 -8.28
N CYS A 39 -3.36 -3.11 -9.18
CA CYS A 39 -2.29 -2.12 -9.20
C CYS A 39 -2.79 -0.77 -9.69
N THR A 40 -2.36 0.31 -9.02
CA THR A 40 -2.56 1.69 -9.49
C THR A 40 -1.31 2.20 -10.22
N GLU A 41 -1.46 3.26 -11.00
CA GLU A 41 -0.31 3.93 -11.62
C GLU A 41 0.65 4.51 -10.57
N LEU A 42 0.12 5.06 -9.48
CA LEU A 42 0.93 5.55 -8.36
C LEU A 42 1.80 4.43 -7.77
N GLY A 43 1.23 3.25 -7.55
CA GLY A 43 1.98 2.08 -7.09
C GLY A 43 3.04 1.62 -8.07
N ARG A 44 2.73 1.61 -9.38
CA ARG A 44 3.71 1.30 -10.42
C ARG A 44 4.88 2.27 -10.41
N ILE A 45 4.60 3.58 -10.39
CA ILE A 45 5.63 4.63 -10.31
C ILE A 45 6.48 4.44 -9.05
N ALA A 46 5.86 4.29 -7.88
CA ALA A 46 6.59 4.08 -6.64
C ALA A 46 7.50 2.84 -6.69
N SER A 47 7.02 1.72 -7.27
CA SER A 47 7.84 0.52 -7.44
C SER A 47 8.97 0.71 -8.44
N HIS A 48 8.74 1.42 -9.55
CA HIS A 48 9.77 1.68 -10.56
C HIS A 48 10.91 2.55 -10.03
N PHE A 49 10.59 3.49 -9.15
CA PHE A 49 11.56 4.43 -8.58
C PHE A 49 11.99 4.07 -7.15
N TYR A 50 11.66 2.87 -6.66
CA TYR A 50 11.99 2.39 -5.31
C TYR A 50 11.58 3.37 -4.19
N ILE A 51 10.42 4.02 -4.36
CA ILE A 51 9.87 4.97 -3.39
C ILE A 51 9.19 4.21 -2.25
N ARG A 52 9.55 4.55 -1.02
CA ARG A 52 8.96 3.96 0.19
C ARG A 52 7.49 4.37 0.33
N TYR A 53 6.66 3.45 0.80
CA TYR A 53 5.24 3.66 1.13
C TYR A 53 5.02 4.94 1.96
N SER A 54 5.83 5.16 3.01
CA SER A 54 5.71 6.34 3.88
C SER A 54 5.93 7.65 3.12
N SER A 55 6.83 7.67 2.13
CA SER A 55 7.05 8.85 1.28
C SER A 55 5.87 9.09 0.35
N VAL A 56 5.24 8.03 -0.17
CA VAL A 56 4.01 8.16 -0.98
C VAL A 56 2.85 8.73 -0.17
N GLU A 57 2.71 8.37 1.11
CA GLU A 57 1.75 9.03 2.01
C GLU A 57 2.02 10.53 2.12
N THR A 58 3.26 10.93 2.36
CA THR A 58 3.65 12.35 2.40
C THR A 58 3.34 13.06 1.09
N TYR A 59 3.66 12.45 -0.06
CA TYR A 59 3.36 13.02 -1.37
C TYR A 59 1.87 13.18 -1.62
N ASN A 60 1.05 12.21 -1.21
CA ASN A 60 -0.40 12.29 -1.35
C ASN A 60 -1.03 13.44 -0.55
N GLU A 61 -0.43 13.82 0.58
CA GLU A 61 -0.91 14.90 1.45
C GLU A 61 -0.37 16.28 1.04
N MET A 62 0.89 16.33 0.60
CA MET A 62 1.58 17.60 0.36
C MET A 62 1.52 18.06 -1.10
N LEU A 63 1.50 17.15 -2.07
CA LEU A 63 1.48 17.55 -3.49
C LEU A 63 0.16 18.23 -3.84
N ARG A 64 0.27 19.41 -4.43
CA ARG A 64 -0.85 20.20 -4.93
C ARG A 64 -0.69 20.43 -6.42
N ARG A 65 -1.81 20.68 -7.11
CA ARG A 65 -1.83 20.95 -8.56
C ARG A 65 -0.93 22.12 -8.95
N HIS A 66 -0.82 23.11 -8.07
CA HIS A 66 0.04 24.27 -8.22
C HIS A 66 0.86 24.37 -6.95
N MET A 67 2.16 24.13 -7.06
CA MET A 67 3.17 24.40 -6.05
C MET A 67 4.18 25.37 -6.66
N ASN A 68 4.74 26.23 -5.82
CA ASN A 68 5.89 27.05 -6.19
C ASN A 68 7.16 26.41 -5.59
N ASP A 69 8.34 26.82 -6.07
CA ASP A 69 9.61 26.22 -5.65
C ASP A 69 9.93 26.39 -4.15
N SER A 70 9.22 27.28 -3.45
CA SER A 70 9.42 27.60 -2.03
C SER A 70 8.47 26.86 -1.08
N GLU A 71 7.49 26.13 -1.62
CA GLU A 71 6.55 25.25 -0.90
C GLU A 71 6.94 23.78 -1.03
#